data_AF-A0A8K0KSD3-F1
#
_entry.id   AF-A0A8K0KSD3-F1
#
_cell.length_a   1.000
_cell.length_b   1.000
_cell.length_c   1.000
_cell.angle_alpha   90.00
_cell.angle_beta   90.00
_cell.angle_gamma   90.00
#
_symmetry.space_group_name_H-M   'P 1'
#
loop_
_entity.id
_entity.type
_entity.pdbx_description
1 polymer ?
#
loop_
_entity_poly.entity_id
_entity_poly.type
_entity_poly.pdbx_seq_one_letter_code
_entity_poly.pdbx_strand_id
1 'polypeptide(L)'
;MNITSNLRLANYVRRVVSLFGPRSFATTNVSRLKEIHERKEGNKLIIEGVHVQSPREPLLLKANEESGACPMCRSGLDIKHTDVLILSQFLRHDGCMLPRRITGLCRTQQKRIAAMVAMAQKAGLMPNMAPANSKKDPRKRKQWKKWNTYFDENTIKA
;
A
#
# COMPACT_ATOMS: atom_id res chain seq x y z
N MET A 1 40.55 25.51 -61.21
CA MET A 1 39.28 26.00 -61.80
C MET A 1 38.24 24.91 -61.69
N ASN A 2 37.00 25.29 -61.33
CA ASN A 2 35.74 24.52 -61.28
C ASN A 2 35.63 23.60 -60.06
N ILE A 3 35.04 23.97 -58.91
CA ILE A 3 33.67 24.43 -58.57
C ILE A 3 32.58 23.44 -59.00
N THR A 4 31.97 22.79 -58.00
CA THR A 4 30.52 22.68 -57.69
C THR A 4 30.33 21.54 -56.68
N SER A 5 30.25 21.79 -55.37
CA SER A 5 29.00 21.96 -54.61
C SER A 5 27.83 21.12 -55.11
N ASN A 6 27.40 20.13 -54.33
CA ASN A 6 25.99 19.96 -54.03
C ASN A 6 25.75 19.19 -52.73
N LEU A 7 24.81 19.74 -51.98
CA LEU A 7 24.38 19.42 -50.63
C LEU A 7 23.21 18.43 -50.66
N ARG A 8 23.14 17.63 -49.58
CA ARG A 8 21.94 17.06 -48.94
C ARG A 8 21.15 16.00 -49.72
N LEU A 9 20.97 14.86 -49.07
CA LEU A 9 19.69 14.55 -48.41
C LEU A 9 19.87 13.40 -47.43
N ALA A 10 19.35 13.61 -46.22
CA ALA A 10 19.40 12.70 -45.10
C ALA A 10 18.51 11.48 -45.36
N ASN A 11 19.09 10.28 -45.37
CA ASN A 11 18.32 9.05 -45.21
C ASN A 11 18.24 8.72 -43.72
N TYR A 12 17.21 9.30 -43.12
CA TYR A 12 16.70 8.93 -41.81
C TYR A 12 16.17 7.50 -41.87
N VAL A 13 17.02 6.53 -41.52
CA VAL A 13 16.58 5.18 -41.17
C VAL A 13 16.96 4.94 -39.71
N ARG A 14 16.27 5.63 -38.80
CA ARG A 14 16.14 5.11 -37.44
C ARG A 14 15.04 4.07 -37.47
N ARG A 15 15.45 2.79 -37.56
CA ARG A 15 14.61 1.65 -37.18
C ARG A 15 14.10 1.89 -35.76
N VAL A 16 12.87 2.35 -35.65
CA VAL A 16 12.09 2.26 -34.42
C VAL A 16 11.48 0.85 -34.38
N VAL A 17 11.30 0.37 -33.16
CA VAL A 17 10.73 -0.92 -32.75
C VAL A 17 11.76 -2.05 -32.66
N SER A 18 12.64 -1.94 -31.66
CA SER A 18 13.08 -3.14 -30.96
C SER A 18 11.82 -3.78 -30.33
N LEU A 19 11.52 -4.95 -30.88
CA LEU A 19 10.49 -5.87 -30.45
C LEU A 19 10.67 -6.19 -28.96
N PHE A 20 9.56 -6.08 -28.21
CA PHE A 20 9.26 -6.87 -27.02
C PHE A 20 10.45 -7.22 -26.11
N GLY A 21 10.84 -6.28 -25.23
CA GLY A 21 11.56 -6.63 -24.01
C GLY A 21 10.70 -7.55 -23.12
N PRO A 22 11.31 -8.47 -22.35
CA PRO A 22 10.59 -9.58 -21.73
C PRO A 22 9.47 -9.09 -20.83
N ARG A 23 8.23 -9.47 -21.17
CA ARG A 23 7.11 -9.43 -20.24
C ARG A 23 7.48 -10.36 -19.09
N SER A 24 7.63 -9.85 -17.87
CA SER A 24 7.89 -10.71 -16.72
C SER A 24 6.70 -11.64 -16.53
N PHE A 25 6.87 -12.93 -16.77
CA PHE A 25 5.91 -13.95 -16.37
C PHE A 25 6.06 -14.16 -14.87
N ALA A 26 5.22 -13.51 -14.07
CA ALA A 26 4.96 -13.94 -12.71
C ALA A 26 3.64 -14.73 -12.73
N THR A 27 3.73 -16.06 -12.76
CA THR A 27 2.60 -16.99 -12.75
C THR A 27 2.21 -17.46 -11.34
N THR A 28 2.89 -16.97 -10.30
CA THR A 28 2.62 -17.42 -8.94
C THR A 28 1.41 -16.68 -8.38
N ASN A 29 0.37 -17.45 -8.05
CA ASN A 29 -0.70 -16.97 -7.17
C ASN A 29 -0.07 -16.39 -5.90
N VAL A 30 -0.45 -15.16 -5.54
CA VAL A 30 0.01 -14.52 -4.31
C VAL A 30 -0.49 -15.34 -3.13
N SER A 31 0.38 -16.16 -2.54
CA SER A 31 0.03 -16.95 -1.36
C SER A 31 -0.29 -16.00 -0.21
N ARG A 32 -1.47 -16.20 0.38
CA ARG A 32 -1.95 -15.43 1.52
C ARG A 32 -1.10 -15.79 2.75
N LEU A 33 -0.62 -14.73 3.42
CA LEU A 33 0.09 -14.62 4.70
C LEU A 33 0.79 -15.87 5.24
N LYS A 34 2.11 -15.93 5.03
CA LYS A 34 3.03 -16.83 5.75
C LYS A 34 3.92 -16.00 6.67
N GLU A 35 4.12 -16.46 7.88
CA GLU A 35 5.19 -15.96 8.74
C GLU A 35 6.48 -16.69 8.40
N ILE A 36 7.60 -15.96 8.44
CA ILE A 36 8.93 -16.53 8.27
C ILE A 36 9.49 -16.73 9.67
N HIS A 37 9.66 -17.98 10.08
CA HIS A 37 10.25 -18.33 11.36
C HIS A 37 11.72 -18.70 11.15
N GLU A 38 12.60 -17.99 11.84
CA GLU A 38 14.04 -18.25 11.83
C GLU A 38 14.41 -19.03 13.11
N ARG A 39 14.92 -20.26 12.94
CA ARG A 39 15.44 -21.09 14.03
C ARG A 39 16.94 -21.32 13.82
N LYS A 40 17.75 -21.02 14.84
CA LYS A 40 19.20 -21.28 14.82
C LYS A 40 19.51 -22.48 15.72
N GLU A 41 19.93 -23.58 15.13
CA GLU A 41 20.39 -24.78 15.84
C GLU A 41 21.90 -24.94 15.62
N GLY A 42 22.69 -24.48 16.59
CA GLY A 42 24.14 -24.44 16.48
C GLY A 42 24.61 -23.60 15.30
N ASN A 43 25.21 -24.27 14.30
CA ASN A 43 25.72 -23.64 13.06
C ASN A 43 24.74 -23.71 11.87
N LYS A 44 23.49 -24.14 12.08
CA LYS A 44 22.47 -24.23 11.03
C LYS A 44 21.38 -23.17 11.25
N LEU A 45 21.08 -22.40 10.21
CA LEU A 45 19.94 -21.47 10.16
C LEU A 45 18.81 -22.14 9.38
N ILE A 46 17.74 -22.51 10.07
CA ILE A 46 16.54 -23.12 9.50
C ILE A 46 15.51 -22.01 9.33
N ILE A 47 15.03 -21.81 8.10
CA ILE A 47 14.03 -20.80 7.74
C ILE A 47 12.75 -21.52 7.31
N GLU A 48 11.69 -21.41 8.10
CA GLU A 48 10.41 -22.08 7.87
C GLU A 48 9.32 -21.07 7.52
N GLY A 49 8.48 -21.41 6.53
CA GLY A 49 7.31 -20.61 6.16
C GLY A 49 6.04 -21.20 6.74
N VAL A 50 5.59 -20.71 7.89
CA VAL A 50 4.42 -21.20 8.61
C VAL A 50 3.17 -20.40 8.22
N HIS A 51 2.06 -21.09 7.92
CA HIS A 51 0.77 -20.44 7.73
C HIS A 51 0.12 -20.20 9.08
N VAL A 52 0.02 -18.93 9.49
CA VAL A 52 -0.60 -18.54 10.76
C VAL A 52 -1.99 -18.00 10.46
N GLN A 53 -3.00 -18.59 11.10
CA GLN A 53 -4.37 -18.10 11.03
C GLN A 53 -4.51 -16.79 11.79
N SER A 54 -5.28 -15.86 11.25
CA SER A 54 -5.46 -14.56 11.87
C SER A 54 -6.42 -14.66 13.07
N PRO A 55 -6.13 -13.99 14.19
CA PRO A 55 -7.01 -14.01 15.36
C PRO A 55 -8.36 -13.31 15.09
N ARG A 56 -8.50 -12.59 13.98
CA ARG A 56 -9.70 -11.83 13.59
C ARG A 56 -10.65 -12.61 12.68
N GLU A 57 -10.25 -13.79 12.19
CA GLU A 57 -11.11 -14.67 11.39
C GLU A 57 -12.53 -14.85 11.91
N PRO A 58 -12.77 -15.14 13.21
CA PRO A 58 -14.13 -15.33 13.71
C PRO A 58 -14.97 -14.04 13.71
N LEU A 59 -14.34 -12.88 13.64
CA LEU A 59 -14.97 -11.56 13.70
C LEU A 59 -15.22 -10.96 12.31
N LEU A 60 -14.85 -11.66 11.24
CA LEU A 60 -15.03 -11.16 9.88
C LEU A 60 -16.52 -11.08 9.54
N LEU A 61 -16.88 -10.01 8.83
CA LEU A 61 -18.23 -9.85 8.30
C LEU A 61 -18.54 -10.99 7.32
N LYS A 62 -19.62 -11.72 7.58
CA LYS A 62 -20.12 -12.74 6.65
C LYS A 62 -20.54 -12.04 5.36
N ALA A 63 -19.80 -12.30 4.30
CA ALA A 63 -20.02 -11.72 2.99
C ALA A 63 -21.26 -12.35 2.35
N ASN A 64 -22.31 -11.56 2.08
CA ASN A 64 -23.32 -11.95 1.09
C ASN A 64 -22.64 -11.90 -0.28
N GLU A 65 -22.23 -13.06 -0.79
CA GLU A 65 -21.41 -13.22 -2.00
C GLU A 65 -22.07 -12.64 -3.27
N GLU A 66 -23.39 -12.45 -3.22
CA GLU A 66 -24.24 -12.05 -4.34
C GLU A 66 -24.00 -10.61 -4.84
N SER A 67 -23.44 -9.73 -4.00
CA SER A 67 -23.20 -8.33 -4.39
C SER A 67 -21.75 -8.14 -4.84
N GLY A 68 -21.49 -7.87 -6.13
CA GLY A 68 -20.13 -7.57 -6.65
C GLY A 68 -19.45 -6.30 -6.09
N ALA A 69 -19.97 -5.74 -4.99
CA ALA A 69 -19.48 -4.55 -4.32
C ALA A 69 -18.24 -4.83 -3.46
N CYS A 70 -17.41 -3.80 -3.27
CA CYS A 70 -16.24 -3.88 -2.40
C CYS A 70 -16.64 -4.11 -0.93
N PRO A 71 -15.81 -4.71 -0.07
CA PRO A 71 -16.16 -5.00 1.33
C PRO A 71 -16.68 -3.77 2.10
N MET A 72 -16.08 -2.60 1.83
CA MET A 72 -16.50 -1.33 2.41
C MET A 72 -17.77 -0.74 1.80
N CYS A 73 -17.96 -0.93 0.50
CA CYS A 73 -19.14 -0.48 -0.20
C CYS A 73 -20.37 -1.26 0.29
N ARG A 74 -20.18 -2.55 0.55
CA ARG A 74 -21.19 -3.47 1.05
C ARG A 74 -21.55 -3.21 2.51
N SER A 75 -20.60 -2.81 3.34
CA SER A 75 -20.88 -2.54 4.76
C SER A 75 -21.77 -1.31 4.96
N GLY A 76 -21.81 -0.38 4.00
CA GLY A 76 -22.62 0.84 4.10
C GLY A 76 -22.19 1.78 5.23
N LEU A 77 -21.02 1.53 5.83
CA LEU A 77 -20.54 2.29 6.99
C LEU A 77 -19.91 3.60 6.55
N ASP A 78 -20.31 4.68 7.21
CA ASP A 78 -19.61 5.96 7.10
C ASP A 78 -18.42 6.01 8.07
N ILE A 79 -17.25 5.61 7.57
CA ILE A 79 -16.02 5.58 8.36
C ILE A 79 -15.48 6.99 8.57
N LYS A 80 -15.09 7.25 9.81
CA LYS A 80 -14.34 8.43 10.25
C LYS A 80 -12.88 8.11 10.52
N HIS A 81 -12.05 9.16 10.59
CA HIS A 81 -10.63 9.01 10.94
C HIS A 81 -10.42 8.61 12.41
N THR A 82 -11.45 8.76 13.24
CA THR A 82 -11.50 8.31 14.63
C THR A 82 -11.70 6.80 14.79
N ASP A 83 -12.19 6.12 13.74
CA ASP A 83 -12.55 4.70 13.80
C ASP A 83 -11.32 3.78 13.62
N VAL A 84 -10.40 3.88 14.58
CA VAL A 84 -9.10 3.18 14.59
C VAL A 84 -9.24 1.67 14.47
N LEU A 85 -10.29 1.09 15.04
CA LEU A 85 -10.54 -0.37 15.00
C LEU A 85 -10.83 -0.87 13.58
N ILE A 86 -11.44 -0.04 12.74
CA ILE A 86 -11.72 -0.37 11.34
C ILE A 86 -10.47 -0.06 10.50
N LEU A 87 -9.86 1.12 10.67
CA LEU A 87 -8.70 1.54 9.90
C LEU A 87 -7.49 0.61 10.09
N SER A 88 -7.27 0.09 11.31
CA SER A 88 -6.18 -0.82 11.62
C SER A 88 -6.23 -2.15 10.85
N GLN A 89 -7.41 -2.58 10.40
CA GLN A 89 -7.58 -3.81 9.62
C GLN A 89 -6.94 -3.72 8.24
N PHE A 90 -6.81 -2.50 7.70
CA PHE A 90 -6.22 -2.27 6.40
C PHE A 90 -4.70 -2.01 6.47
N LEU A 91 -4.10 -2.01 7.66
CA LEU A 91 -2.68 -1.76 7.84
C LEU A 91 -1.89 -3.04 8.09
N ARG A 92 -0.60 -2.98 7.78
CA ARG A 92 0.39 -3.98 8.24
C ARG A 92 0.80 -3.69 9.69
N HIS A 93 1.56 -4.61 10.27
CA HIS A 93 2.22 -4.41 11.56
C HIS A 93 3.13 -3.17 11.58
N ASP A 94 3.70 -2.75 10.45
CA ASP A 94 4.53 -1.54 10.34
C ASP A 94 3.71 -0.22 10.30
N GLY A 95 2.39 -0.28 10.25
CA GLY A 95 1.53 0.88 10.03
C GLY A 95 1.47 1.35 8.56
N CYS A 96 2.09 0.59 7.64
CA CYS A 96 1.97 0.78 6.20
C CYS A 96 0.61 0.27 5.67
N MET A 97 0.05 1.00 4.70
CA MET A 97 -1.20 0.65 4.01
C MET A 97 -1.08 -0.67 3.24
N LEU A 98 -2.03 -1.59 3.40
CA LEU A 98 -2.10 -2.79 2.58
C LEU A 98 -2.40 -2.44 1.10
N PRO A 99 -1.81 -3.17 0.13
CA PRO A 99 -2.08 -2.95 -1.28
C PRO A 99 -3.53 -3.29 -1.66
N ARG A 100 -4.09 -2.56 -2.63
CA ARG A 100 -5.48 -2.74 -3.12
C ARG A 100 -5.81 -4.18 -3.52
N ARG A 101 -4.86 -4.90 -4.13
CA ARG A 101 -5.02 -6.30 -4.54
C ARG A 101 -5.26 -7.27 -3.37
N ILE A 102 -4.85 -6.87 -2.17
CA ILE A 102 -5.02 -7.66 -0.93
C ILE A 102 -6.28 -7.21 -0.20
N THR A 103 -6.51 -5.89 -0.09
CA THR A 103 -7.68 -5.35 0.62
C THR A 103 -9.01 -5.59 -0.10
N GLY A 104 -9.00 -5.80 -1.42
CA GLY A 104 -10.22 -6.01 -2.22
C GLY A 104 -11.09 -4.75 -2.36
N LEU A 105 -10.55 -3.57 -2.02
CA LEU A 105 -11.28 -2.31 -2.11
C LEU A 105 -11.35 -1.76 -3.55
N CYS A 106 -12.42 -1.01 -3.84
CA CYS A 106 -12.46 -0.22 -5.05
C CYS A 106 -11.43 0.92 -4.98
N ARG A 107 -11.07 1.51 -6.13
CA ARG A 107 -10.03 2.56 -6.19
C ARG A 107 -10.38 3.77 -5.32
N THR A 108 -11.65 4.18 -5.32
CA THR A 108 -12.15 5.32 -4.55
C THR A 108 -12.05 5.04 -3.05
N GLN A 109 -12.55 3.89 -2.58
CA GLN A 109 -12.50 3.53 -1.16
C GLN A 109 -11.08 3.33 -0.67
N GLN A 110 -10.18 2.76 -1.49
CA GLN A 110 -8.77 2.64 -1.13
C GLN A 110 -8.13 4.03 -0.90
N LYS A 111 -8.43 5.02 -1.74
CA LYS A 111 -7.95 6.39 -1.56
C LYS A 111 -8.54 7.04 -0.29
N ARG A 112 -9.85 6.89 -0.08
CA ARG A 112 -10.55 7.42 1.10
C ARG A 112 -9.96 6.85 2.39
N ILE A 113 -9.79 5.53 2.47
CA ILE A 113 -9.18 4.87 3.64
C ILE A 113 -7.72 5.31 3.84
N ALA A 114 -6.93 5.40 2.77
CA ALA A 114 -5.54 5.87 2.89
C ALA A 114 -5.47 7.30 3.46
N ALA A 115 -6.38 8.19 3.06
CA ALA A 115 -6.48 9.53 3.64
C ALA A 115 -6.86 9.47 5.13
N MET A 116 -7.88 8.68 5.50
CA MET A 116 -8.33 8.51 6.89
C MET A 116 -7.24 7.96 7.81
N VAL A 117 -6.50 6.95 7.35
CA VAL A 117 -5.32 6.43 8.06
C VAL A 117 -4.29 7.54 8.27
N ALA A 118 -3.97 8.31 7.23
CA ALA A 118 -2.97 9.38 7.33
C ALA A 118 -3.41 10.49 8.30
N MET A 119 -4.71 10.80 8.36
CA MET A 119 -5.27 11.73 9.35
C MET A 119 -5.18 11.15 10.77
N ALA A 120 -5.61 9.91 10.98
CA ALA A 120 -5.55 9.24 12.27
C ALA A 120 -4.12 9.17 12.84
N GLN A 121 -3.13 8.84 12.00
CA GLN A 121 -1.71 8.81 12.38
C GLN A 121 -1.12 10.20 12.70
N LYS A 122 -1.58 11.24 11.99
CA LYS A 122 -1.16 12.63 12.25
C LYS A 122 -1.80 13.18 13.52
N ALA A 123 -3.07 12.85 13.76
CA ALA A 123 -3.82 13.22 14.96
C ALA A 123 -3.34 12.47 16.22
N GLY A 124 -2.57 11.39 16.05
CA GLY A 124 -2.04 10.61 17.17
C GLY A 124 -3.03 9.57 17.72
N LEU A 125 -4.13 9.31 17.00
CA LEU A 125 -5.11 8.26 17.34
C LEU A 125 -4.56 6.85 17.04
N MET A 126 -3.63 6.75 16.09
CA MET A 126 -2.96 5.52 15.71
C MET A 126 -1.44 5.65 15.87
N PRO A 127 -0.76 4.66 16.48
CA PRO A 127 0.69 4.68 16.58
C PRO A 127 1.31 4.61 15.19
N ASN A 128 2.27 5.48 14.91
CA ASN A 128 3.13 5.33 13.74
C ASN A 128 4.15 4.22 14.06
N MET A 129 3.90 3.00 13.59
CA MET A 129 4.75 1.82 13.85
C MET A 129 5.99 1.79 12.94
N ALA A 130 6.54 2.97 12.66
CA ALA A 130 7.74 3.14 11.88
C ALA A 130 8.98 2.59 12.64
N PRO A 131 10.06 2.22 11.91
CA PRO A 131 11.27 1.63 12.49
C PRO A 131 11.88 2.47 13.62
N ALA A 132 12.73 1.85 14.45
CA ALA A 132 13.28 2.47 15.66
C ALA A 132 14.01 3.80 15.41
N ASN A 133 14.56 4.01 14.21
CA ASN A 133 15.21 5.25 13.80
C ASN A 133 14.23 6.40 13.42
N SER A 134 12.93 6.12 13.40
CA SER A 134 11.90 7.10 13.09
C SER A 134 11.55 7.95 14.32
N LYS A 135 11.18 9.21 14.10
CA LYS A 135 10.67 10.10 15.16
C LYS A 135 9.22 9.73 15.51
N LYS A 136 9.05 8.53 16.10
CA LYS A 136 7.77 7.93 16.49
C LYS A 136 7.00 8.86 17.44
N ASP A 137 7.71 9.44 18.40
CA ASP A 137 7.16 10.40 19.36
C ASP A 137 6.69 11.68 18.64
N PRO A 138 5.38 12.02 18.70
CA PRO A 138 4.86 13.23 18.07
C PRO A 138 5.59 14.50 18.53
N ARG A 139 5.94 14.58 19.81
CA ARG A 139 6.64 15.71 20.42
C ARG A 139 8.03 15.98 19.83
N LYS A 140 8.68 14.97 19.25
CA LYS A 140 10.02 15.07 18.62
C LYS A 140 9.97 15.47 17.14
N ARG A 141 8.77 15.62 16.56
CA ARG A 141 8.60 16.02 15.15
C ARG A 141 9.04 17.47 14.94
N LYS A 142 9.51 17.80 13.72
CA LYS A 142 9.97 19.15 13.37
C LYS A 142 8.79 20.09 13.12
N GLN A 143 8.94 21.37 13.45
CA GLN A 143 7.97 22.43 13.18
C GLN A 143 6.60 22.18 13.83
N TRP A 144 5.54 22.67 13.17
CA TRP A 144 4.16 22.59 13.59
C TRP A 144 3.63 21.16 13.76
N LYS A 145 4.31 20.15 13.18
CA LYS A 145 3.92 18.73 13.28
C LYS A 145 4.04 18.14 14.69
N LYS A 146 4.68 18.85 15.62
CA LYS A 146 4.78 18.46 17.04
C LYS A 146 3.51 18.76 17.83
N TRP A 147 2.68 19.66 17.32
CA TRP A 147 1.45 20.09 17.98
C TRP A 147 0.31 19.13 17.66
N ASN A 148 -0.67 19.05 18.56
CA ASN A 148 -1.87 18.27 18.34
C ASN A 148 -2.59 18.82 17.10
N THR A 149 -2.97 17.91 16.19
CA THR A 149 -3.64 18.23 14.94
C THR A 149 -4.95 17.46 14.91
N TYR A 150 -6.04 18.13 14.55
CA TYR A 150 -7.37 17.53 14.41
C TYR A 150 -7.86 17.75 12.98
N PHE A 151 -8.73 16.87 12.50
CA PHE A 151 -9.22 16.92 11.12
C PHE A 151 -10.74 16.86 11.11
N ASP A 152 -11.35 17.65 10.23
CA ASP A 152 -12.77 17.55 9.92
C ASP A 152 -12.96 16.68 8.67
N GLU A 153 -13.76 15.62 8.78
CA GLU A 153 -13.98 14.67 7.68
C GLU A 153 -14.64 15.31 6.46
N ASN A 154 -15.42 16.36 6.65
CA ASN A 154 -16.07 17.11 5.57
C ASN A 154 -15.05 17.78 4.63
N THR A 155 -13.79 17.93 5.07
CA THR A 155 -12.71 18.56 4.28
C THR A 155 -12.07 17.57 3.30
N ILE A 156 -12.43 16.28 3.36
CA ILE A 156 -11.82 15.23 2.54
C ILE A 156 -12.33 15.34 1.10
N LYS A 157 -11.42 15.66 0.16
CA LYS A 157 -11.71 15.53 -1.28
C LYS A 157 -11.62 14.05 -1.67
N ALA A 158 -12.76 13.45 -2.02
CA ALA A 158 -12.84 12.09 -2.56
C ALA A 158 -12.17 11.96 -3.95
#